data_AF-A0A8H8MWL1-F1
#
_entry.id   AF-A0A8H8MWL1-F1
#
_cell.length_a   1.000
_cell.length_b   1.000
_cell.length_c   1.000
_cell.angle_alpha   90.00
_cell.angle_beta   90.00
_cell.angle_gamma   90.00
#
_symmetry.space_group_name_H-M   'P 1'
#
loop_
_entity.id
_entity.type
_entity.pdbx_description
1 polymer ?
#
loop_
_entity_poly.entity_id
_entity_poly.type
_entity_poly.pdbx_seq_one_letter_code
_entity_poly.pdbx_strand_id
1 'polypeptide(L)'
;MLTLFRTINRPGILPRSSNLSLNPARGVSKQVGFDKYFAPYPTLPNVMSLKQTQAQTNPSPPEESDNLFKDLTFSTEVRELTPDERWASVHELALRDLHDPGNVYTGRSVAVPERGHDLSSAYRRLHVILSRNRVRSELFLQKRYEKPSDRERRLKSERHRRRFAAWIRKKVQLVSEIRRRG
;
A
#
# COMPACT_ATOMS: atom_id res chain seq x y z
N MET A 1 -14.60 -40.23 47.64
CA MET A 1 -15.03 -41.40 46.83
C MET A 1 -15.80 -40.85 45.64
N LEU A 2 -15.35 -40.79 44.39
CA LEU A 2 -14.29 -41.48 43.66
C LEU A 2 -13.80 -40.55 42.53
N THR A 3 -12.49 -40.51 42.36
CA THR A 3 -11.72 -39.95 41.26
C THR A 3 -11.96 -40.76 39.98
N LEU A 4 -12.25 -40.11 38.86
CA LEU A 4 -12.16 -40.73 37.53
C LEU A 4 -11.35 -39.86 36.58
N PHE A 5 -10.07 -40.20 36.48
CA PHE A 5 -9.19 -39.84 35.39
C PHE A 5 -9.71 -40.46 34.08
N ARG A 6 -9.82 -39.65 33.03
CA ARG A 6 -9.98 -40.14 31.66
C ARG A 6 -8.70 -39.86 30.88
N THR A 7 -7.78 -40.81 30.98
CA THR A 7 -6.72 -41.09 29.99
C THR A 7 -7.35 -41.63 28.68
N ILE A 8 -6.51 -41.80 27.64
CA ILE A 8 -6.78 -42.34 26.27
C ILE A 8 -6.83 -41.20 25.21
N ASN A 9 -6.05 -41.12 24.14
CA ASN A 9 -5.05 -42.01 23.53
C ASN A 9 -4.14 -41.14 22.62
N ARG A 10 -2.81 -41.32 22.65
CA ARG A 10 -1.87 -40.75 21.66
C ARG A 10 -1.57 -41.81 20.60
N PRO A 11 -1.98 -41.64 19.32
CA PRO A 11 -1.50 -42.53 18.27
C PRO A 11 -0.18 -42.04 17.67
N GLY A 12 0.85 -42.90 17.78
CA GLY A 12 1.74 -43.25 16.66
C GLY A 12 2.84 -42.26 16.27
N ILE A 13 3.97 -42.35 16.97
CA ILE A 13 5.28 -41.94 16.44
C ILE A 13 5.76 -43.06 15.50
N LEU A 14 5.96 -42.75 14.21
CA LEU A 14 6.71 -43.63 13.32
C LEU A 14 8.16 -43.10 13.18
N PRO A 15 9.19 -43.96 13.27
CA PRO A 15 10.56 -43.55 13.02
C PRO A 15 10.76 -43.26 11.53
N ARG A 16 11.22 -42.05 11.21
CA ARG A 16 11.62 -41.68 9.85
C ARG A 16 13.00 -42.30 9.58
N SER A 17 13.00 -43.36 8.78
CA SER A 17 14.22 -44.06 8.32
C SER A 17 15.20 -43.09 7.64
N SER A 18 16.42 -43.09 8.13
CA SER A 18 17.60 -42.52 7.51
C SER A 18 17.94 -43.28 6.22
N ASN A 19 17.93 -42.58 5.08
CA ASN A 19 18.70 -43.01 3.92
C ASN A 19 19.61 -41.85 3.50
N LEU A 20 20.85 -41.95 3.94
CA LEU A 20 22.00 -41.24 3.40
C LEU A 20 22.28 -41.84 2.02
N SER A 21 22.16 -41.05 0.95
CA SER A 21 22.96 -41.25 -0.25
C SER A 21 23.76 -39.98 -0.52
N LEU A 22 25.04 -40.03 -0.19
CA LEU A 22 26.04 -39.14 -0.77
C LEU A 22 26.20 -39.50 -2.25
N ASN A 23 26.31 -38.47 -3.11
CA ASN A 23 27.35 -38.27 -4.14
C ASN A 23 26.86 -37.30 -5.24
N PRO A 24 27.75 -36.69 -6.04
CA PRO A 24 28.78 -35.72 -5.66
C PRO A 24 28.58 -34.38 -6.40
N ALA A 25 29.35 -33.36 -6.00
CA ALA A 25 29.35 -32.02 -6.55
C ALA A 25 29.61 -31.95 -8.07
N ARG A 26 28.89 -31.06 -8.77
CA ARG A 26 29.36 -30.35 -10.00
C ARG A 26 28.40 -29.21 -10.40
N GLY A 27 28.98 -28.02 -10.61
CA GLY A 27 28.42 -26.99 -11.51
C GLY A 27 27.79 -25.76 -10.85
N VAL A 28 28.62 -24.83 -10.35
CA VAL A 28 28.21 -23.45 -10.06
C VAL A 28 28.05 -22.69 -11.38
N SER A 29 26.82 -22.32 -11.73
CA SER A 29 26.52 -21.33 -12.77
C SER A 29 25.79 -20.16 -12.11
N LYS A 30 26.49 -19.03 -11.98
CA LYS A 30 25.97 -17.79 -11.40
C LYS A 30 25.07 -17.11 -12.43
N GLN A 31 23.75 -17.29 -12.30
CA GLN A 31 22.77 -16.34 -12.81
C GLN A 31 22.33 -15.50 -11.61
N VAL A 32 22.82 -14.26 -11.54
CA VAL A 32 22.52 -13.29 -10.49
C VAL A 32 21.05 -12.90 -10.64
N GLY A 33 20.19 -13.61 -9.91
CA GLY A 33 18.76 -13.33 -9.85
C GLY A 33 18.53 -12.07 -9.06
N PHE A 34 18.27 -10.98 -9.78
CA PHE A 34 17.71 -9.72 -9.27
C PHE A 34 16.51 -10.02 -8.35
N ASP A 35 16.53 -9.45 -7.15
CA ASP A 35 15.60 -9.73 -6.06
C ASP A 35 14.12 -9.57 -6.46
N LYS A 36 13.37 -10.68 -6.43
CA LYS A 36 11.93 -10.75 -6.74
C LYS A 36 11.00 -10.14 -5.66
N TYR A 37 11.55 -9.37 -4.73
CA TYR A 37 10.82 -8.82 -3.58
C TYR A 37 11.01 -7.30 -3.38
N PHE A 38 11.73 -6.64 -4.29
CA PHE A 38 11.71 -5.19 -4.34
C PHE A 38 10.50 -4.76 -5.19
N ALA A 39 9.47 -4.17 -4.58
CA ALA A 39 8.42 -3.52 -5.35
C ALA A 39 9.09 -2.43 -6.21
N PRO A 40 8.87 -2.37 -7.54
CA PRO A 40 9.44 -1.30 -8.33
C PRO A 40 8.96 0.03 -7.73
N TYR A 41 9.90 0.93 -7.42
CA TYR A 41 9.54 2.31 -7.06
C TYR A 41 8.55 2.84 -8.09
N PRO A 42 7.58 3.70 -7.71
CA PRO A 42 6.76 4.37 -8.70
C PRO A 42 7.69 5.11 -9.65
N THR A 43 7.75 4.67 -10.91
CA THR A 43 8.54 5.34 -11.93
C THR A 43 7.99 6.75 -12.05
N LEU A 44 8.81 7.75 -11.74
CA LEU A 44 8.47 9.15 -11.96
C LEU A 44 8.05 9.34 -13.42
N PRO A 45 7.09 10.22 -13.72
CA PRO A 45 6.72 10.50 -15.10
C PRO A 45 7.97 10.92 -15.87
N ASN A 46 8.20 10.29 -17.02
CA ASN A 46 9.32 10.55 -17.92
C ASN A 46 9.20 11.96 -18.52
N VAL A 47 9.57 12.97 -17.75
CA VAL A 47 9.88 14.31 -18.25
C VAL A 47 11.31 14.26 -18.76
N MET A 48 11.53 13.74 -19.97
CA MET A 48 12.68 14.03 -20.87
C MET A 48 12.57 13.16 -22.13
N SER A 49 11.69 13.57 -23.03
CA SER A 49 11.90 13.35 -24.46
C SER A 49 11.44 14.61 -25.20
N LEU A 50 12.18 15.69 -24.98
CA LEU A 50 12.24 16.79 -25.93
C LEU A 50 12.90 16.20 -27.19
N LYS A 51 12.08 15.93 -28.21
CA LYS A 51 12.56 15.61 -29.55
C LYS A 51 13.40 16.79 -30.01
N GLN A 52 14.72 16.62 -30.10
CA GLN A 52 15.55 17.46 -30.95
C GLN A 52 15.18 17.13 -32.39
N THR A 53 14.34 17.96 -32.99
CA THR A 53 14.17 17.97 -34.44
C THR A 53 15.44 18.58 -35.01
N GLN A 54 16.24 17.75 -35.69
CA GLN A 54 17.46 18.20 -36.35
C GLN A 54 17.13 19.11 -37.55
N ALA A 55 18.07 20.01 -37.79
CA ALA A 55 18.05 21.09 -38.76
C ALA A 55 17.67 20.66 -40.19
N GLN A 56 16.81 21.48 -40.82
CA GLN A 56 16.71 21.55 -42.28
C GLN A 56 17.57 22.72 -42.76
N THR A 57 18.45 22.46 -43.71
CA THR A 57 19.27 23.45 -44.39
C THR A 57 18.58 23.99 -45.65
N ASN A 58 18.80 25.28 -45.91
CA ASN A 58 18.59 26.07 -47.15
C ASN A 58 17.24 26.83 -47.28
N PRO A 59 17.17 27.89 -48.12
CA PRO A 59 17.64 29.26 -47.92
C PRO A 59 16.48 30.30 -48.00
N SER A 60 16.69 31.54 -47.52
CA SER A 60 15.74 32.68 -47.58
C SER A 60 15.47 33.22 -49.01
N PRO A 61 14.59 34.24 -49.22
CA PRO A 61 13.11 34.29 -49.11
C PRO A 61 12.46 34.75 -50.45
N PRO A 62 11.13 34.89 -50.56
CA PRO A 62 10.57 36.25 -50.66
C PRO A 62 9.32 36.39 -49.78
N GLU A 63 9.32 37.32 -48.82
CA GLU A 63 8.67 38.65 -48.92
C GLU A 63 7.15 38.53 -49.20
N GLU A 64 6.34 39.17 -48.34
CA GLU A 64 4.88 39.41 -48.48
C GLU A 64 3.90 38.43 -47.82
N SER A 65 3.82 38.44 -46.48
CA SER A 65 2.51 38.41 -45.77
C SER A 65 2.69 38.82 -44.31
N ASP A 66 3.24 40.02 -44.18
CA ASP A 66 3.20 40.78 -42.95
C ASP A 66 1.73 41.01 -42.53
N ASN A 67 1.48 40.79 -41.23
CA ASN A 67 0.51 41.51 -40.40
C ASN A 67 -0.86 40.90 -40.06
N LEU A 68 -1.27 39.72 -40.53
CA LEU A 68 -2.61 39.23 -40.15
C LEU A 68 -2.67 38.49 -38.79
N PHE A 69 -1.57 37.91 -38.32
CA PHE A 69 -1.55 37.10 -37.09
C PHE A 69 -0.94 37.79 -35.86
N LYS A 70 -0.51 39.05 -35.97
CA LYS A 70 0.15 39.77 -34.87
C LYS A 70 -0.83 40.31 -33.79
N ASP A 71 -2.13 40.37 -34.10
CA ASP A 71 -3.11 41.06 -33.24
C ASP A 71 -3.98 40.14 -32.35
N LEU A 72 -3.85 38.81 -32.46
CA LEU A 72 -4.64 37.85 -31.65
C LEU A 72 -3.84 37.21 -30.51
N THR A 73 -2.55 37.49 -30.39
CA THR A 73 -1.80 37.15 -29.19
C THR A 73 -2.07 38.23 -28.15
N PHE A 74 -3.19 38.12 -27.44
CA PHE A 74 -3.26 38.61 -26.07
C PHE A 74 -2.14 37.86 -25.33
N SER A 75 -0.98 38.51 -25.28
CA SER A 75 0.24 38.03 -24.66
C SER A 75 -0.03 37.91 -23.17
N THR A 76 -0.67 36.80 -22.80
CA THR A 76 -0.43 36.19 -21.50
C THR A 76 1.03 35.82 -21.55
N GLU A 77 1.88 36.73 -21.10
CA GLU A 77 3.30 36.46 -20.90
C GLU A 77 3.37 35.25 -19.96
N VAL A 78 3.51 34.06 -20.52
CA VAL A 78 3.85 32.88 -19.76
C VAL A 78 5.29 33.10 -19.36
N ARG A 79 5.50 33.79 -18.24
CA ARG A 79 6.79 33.81 -17.57
C ARG A 79 7.13 32.35 -17.30
N GLU A 80 8.09 31.84 -18.04
CA GLU A 80 8.70 30.54 -17.78
C GLU A 80 9.41 30.67 -16.42
N LEU A 81 8.66 30.38 -15.36
CA LEU A 81 9.19 30.37 -14.00
C LEU A 81 10.39 29.43 -13.98
N THR A 82 11.43 29.85 -13.28
CA THR A 82 12.55 28.94 -13.02
C THR A 82 12.00 27.69 -12.32
N PRO A 83 12.60 26.50 -12.51
CA PRO A 83 12.15 25.29 -11.83
C PRO A 83 11.98 25.50 -10.31
N ASP A 84 12.88 26.26 -9.70
CA ASP A 84 12.85 26.60 -8.28
C ASP A 84 11.64 27.46 -7.90
N GLU A 85 11.29 28.47 -8.72
CA GLU A 85 10.08 29.28 -8.52
C GLU A 85 8.80 28.48 -8.74
N ARG A 86 8.79 27.54 -9.70
CA ARG A 86 7.66 26.63 -9.90
C ARG A 86 7.49 25.70 -8.70
N TRP A 87 8.58 25.17 -8.15
CA TRP A 87 8.53 24.36 -6.93
C TRP A 87 8.12 25.19 -5.72
N ALA A 88 8.62 26.42 -5.58
CA ALA A 88 8.26 27.32 -4.49
C ALA A 88 6.77 27.69 -4.52
N SER A 89 6.22 28.02 -5.68
CA SER A 89 4.78 28.33 -5.85
C SER A 89 3.89 27.11 -5.58
N VAL A 90 4.27 25.92 -6.05
CA VAL A 90 3.55 24.68 -5.74
C VAL A 90 3.63 24.35 -4.25
N HIS A 91 4.80 24.55 -3.63
CA HIS A 91 5.01 24.35 -2.20
C HIS A 91 4.16 25.32 -1.37
N GLU A 92 4.10 26.59 -1.74
CA GLU A 92 3.28 27.59 -1.07
C GLU A 92 1.80 27.22 -1.13
N LEU A 93 1.31 26.79 -2.31
CA LEU A 93 -0.06 26.29 -2.45
C LEU A 93 -0.31 25.04 -1.61
N ALA A 94 0.65 24.10 -1.59
CA ALA A 94 0.54 22.90 -0.77
C ALA A 94 0.50 23.22 0.73
N LEU A 95 1.26 24.21 1.20
CA LEU A 95 1.23 24.65 2.60
C LEU A 95 -0.09 25.34 2.99
N ARG A 96 -0.74 26.05 2.05
CA ARG A 96 -2.06 26.66 2.30
C ARG A 96 -3.13 25.61 2.61
N ASP A 97 -3.07 24.47 1.93
CA ASP A 97 -4.02 23.37 2.10
C ASP A 97 -3.57 22.36 3.18
N LEU A 98 -2.33 22.48 3.67
CA LEU A 98 -1.79 21.59 4.69
C LEU A 98 -2.31 21.99 6.07
N HIS A 99 -3.28 21.24 6.57
CA HIS A 99 -3.67 21.34 7.97
C HIS A 99 -2.49 20.98 8.88
N ASP A 100 -2.41 21.66 10.03
CA ASP A 100 -1.41 21.37 11.07
C ASP A 100 -1.41 19.86 11.38
N PRO A 101 -0.25 19.17 11.36
CA PRO A 101 -0.19 17.76 11.71
C PRO A 101 -0.85 17.54 13.06
N GLY A 102 -1.98 16.84 13.03
CA GLY A 102 -2.76 16.62 14.23
C GLY A 102 -1.94 15.91 15.32
N ASN A 103 -2.31 16.14 16.58
CA ASN A 103 -1.74 15.41 17.71
C ASN A 103 -2.03 13.88 17.65
N VAL A 104 -1.40 13.13 18.55
CA VAL A 104 -1.54 11.66 18.70
C VAL A 104 -3.01 11.18 18.87
N TYR A 105 -3.93 12.08 19.22
CA TYR A 105 -5.36 11.81 19.39
C TYR A 105 -6.21 12.15 18.17
N THR A 106 -5.70 12.91 17.20
CA THR A 106 -6.49 13.42 16.06
C THR A 106 -7.23 12.33 15.29
N GLY A 107 -6.57 11.19 15.01
CA GLY A 107 -7.19 10.04 14.35
C GLY A 107 -8.07 9.14 15.25
N ARG A 108 -8.23 9.51 16.53
CA ARG A 108 -8.96 8.76 17.57
C ARG A 108 -9.92 9.64 18.37
N SER A 109 -10.16 10.86 17.92
CA SER A 109 -11.11 11.80 18.51
C SER A 109 -12.34 11.91 17.61
N VAL A 110 -13.52 12.07 18.21
CA VAL A 110 -14.78 12.31 17.49
C VAL A 110 -15.47 13.47 18.16
N ALA A 111 -15.77 14.53 17.41
CA ALA A 111 -16.55 15.66 17.89
C ALA A 111 -17.99 15.20 18.21
N VAL A 112 -18.50 15.61 19.36
CA VAL A 112 -19.89 15.34 19.77
C VAL A 112 -20.77 16.48 19.24
N PRO A 113 -21.84 16.20 18.48
CA PRO A 113 -22.72 17.25 17.99
C PRO A 113 -23.43 17.94 19.16
N GLU A 114 -23.37 19.28 19.20
CA GLU A 114 -23.93 20.09 20.30
C GLU A 114 -25.47 20.13 20.29
N ARG A 115 -26.09 20.03 19.11
CA ARG A 115 -27.55 20.03 18.94
C ARG A 115 -28.06 18.61 18.71
N GLY A 116 -28.83 18.09 19.67
CA GLY A 116 -29.52 16.80 19.53
C GLY A 116 -28.68 15.59 19.96
N HIS A 117 -28.31 15.56 21.25
CA HIS A 117 -28.15 14.41 22.16
C HIS A 117 -27.72 13.01 21.67
N ASP A 118 -26.99 12.87 20.57
CA ASP A 118 -26.58 11.54 20.08
C ASP A 118 -25.15 11.17 20.50
N LEU A 119 -24.84 11.35 21.80
CA LEU A 119 -23.57 10.91 22.41
C LEU A 119 -23.33 9.41 22.13
N SER A 120 -24.39 8.61 22.16
CA SER A 120 -24.33 7.19 21.84
C SER A 120 -23.84 6.94 20.40
N SER A 121 -24.26 7.76 19.44
CA SER A 121 -23.81 7.66 18.04
C SER A 121 -22.35 8.09 17.88
N ALA A 122 -21.93 9.16 18.55
CA ALA A 122 -20.53 9.57 18.60
C ALA A 122 -19.64 8.48 19.22
N TYR A 123 -20.08 7.84 20.30
CA TYR A 123 -19.36 6.73 20.94
C TYR A 123 -19.27 5.48 20.04
N ARG A 124 -20.35 5.13 19.33
CA ARG A 124 -20.34 4.02 18.35
C ARG A 124 -19.35 4.32 17.22
N ARG A 125 -19.34 5.55 16.71
CA ARG A 125 -18.38 5.98 15.67
C ARG A 125 -16.94 5.86 16.18
N LEU A 126 -16.66 6.35 17.39
CA LEU A 126 -15.36 6.20 18.02
C LEU A 126 -14.97 4.72 18.17
N HIS A 127 -15.90 3.86 18.58
CA HIS A 127 -15.65 2.43 18.70
C HIS A 127 -15.25 1.78 17.37
N VAL A 128 -15.92 2.14 16.28
CA VAL A 128 -15.58 1.67 14.93
C VAL A 128 -14.17 2.13 14.52
N ILE A 129 -13.83 3.41 14.78
CA ILE A 129 -12.50 3.96 14.50
C ILE A 129 -11.42 3.18 15.26
N LEU A 130 -11.59 2.97 16.57
CA LEU A 130 -10.63 2.22 17.38
C LEU A 130 -10.49 0.76 16.94
N SER A 131 -11.58 0.14 16.47
CA SER A 131 -11.57 -1.23 15.94
C SER A 131 -10.84 -1.32 14.60
N ARG A 132 -11.13 -0.40 13.67
CA ARG A 132 -10.47 -0.31 12.36
C ARG A 132 -8.96 -0.12 12.51
N ASN A 133 -8.55 0.76 13.42
CA ASN A 133 -7.14 1.03 13.72
C ASN A 133 -6.51 -0.04 14.62
N ARG A 134 -7.26 -1.06 15.04
CA ARG A 134 -6.81 -2.19 15.88
C ARG A 134 -6.15 -1.79 17.22
N VAL A 135 -6.43 -0.58 17.71
CA VAL A 135 -5.79 0.01 18.91
C VAL A 135 -5.88 -0.91 20.12
N ARG A 136 -7.06 -1.49 20.37
CA ARG A 136 -7.26 -2.39 21.52
C ARG A 136 -6.44 -3.67 21.38
N SER A 137 -6.45 -4.30 20.20
CA SER A 137 -5.69 -5.53 19.96
C SER A 137 -4.20 -5.30 20.11
N GLU A 138 -3.71 -4.16 19.63
CA GLU A 138 -2.30 -3.79 19.76
C GLU A 138 -1.94 -3.51 21.21
N LEU A 139 -2.76 -2.76 21.95
CA LEU A 139 -2.58 -2.54 23.38
C LEU A 139 -2.47 -3.88 24.13
N PHE A 140 -3.36 -4.84 23.87
CA PHE A 140 -3.30 -6.16 24.49
C PHE A 140 -2.04 -6.95 24.14
N LEU A 141 -1.56 -6.88 22.90
CA LEU A 141 -0.32 -7.53 22.46
C LEU A 141 0.91 -6.88 23.10
N GLN A 142 0.90 -5.57 23.28
CA GLN A 142 2.02 -4.80 23.84
C GLN A 142 2.09 -4.87 25.38
N LYS A 143 1.05 -5.36 26.07
CA LYS A 143 1.07 -5.51 27.55
C LYS A 143 2.25 -6.33 28.08
N ARG A 144 2.79 -7.26 27.28
CA ARG A 144 3.93 -8.10 27.64
C ARG A 144 4.88 -8.20 26.46
N TYR A 145 6.15 -8.41 26.75
CA TYR A 145 7.14 -8.68 25.72
C TYR A 145 6.86 -10.01 25.00
N GLU A 146 6.81 -9.96 23.67
CA GLU A 146 6.75 -11.11 22.78
C GLU A 146 8.11 -11.26 22.10
N LYS A 147 8.72 -12.45 22.18
CA LYS A 147 9.99 -12.74 21.50
C LYS A 147 9.83 -12.56 19.98
N PRO A 148 10.82 -12.01 19.25
CA PRO A 148 10.72 -11.77 17.81
C PRO A 148 10.31 -13.00 17.00
N SER A 149 10.87 -14.17 17.29
CA SER A 149 10.53 -15.43 16.62
C SER A 149 9.06 -15.82 16.79
N ASP A 150 8.51 -15.62 17.99
CA ASP A 150 7.12 -15.94 18.29
C ASP A 150 6.18 -14.95 17.61
N ARG A 151 6.56 -13.66 17.59
CA ARG A 151 5.86 -12.60 16.85
C ARG A 151 5.77 -12.93 15.36
N GLU A 152 6.88 -13.35 14.74
CA GLU A 152 6.91 -13.73 13.34
C GLU A 152 6.04 -14.96 13.05
N ARG A 153 6.14 -16.00 13.89
CA ARG A 153 5.31 -17.21 13.79
C ARG A 153 3.83 -16.87 13.87
N ARG A 154 3.45 -16.02 14.83
CA ARG A 154 2.08 -15.51 14.98
C ARG A 154 1.63 -14.76 13.73
N LEU A 155 2.40 -13.77 13.27
CA LEU A 155 2.06 -12.97 12.08
C LEU A 155 1.93 -13.83 10.82
N LYS A 156 2.82 -14.80 10.62
CA LYS A 156 2.72 -15.77 9.50
C LYS A 156 1.43 -16.58 9.58
N SER A 157 1.11 -17.11 10.76
CA SER A 157 -0.11 -17.87 11.02
C SER A 157 -1.38 -17.04 10.82
N GLU A 158 -1.40 -15.79 11.30
CA GLU A 158 -2.50 -14.85 11.08
C GLU A 158 -2.68 -14.50 9.60
N ARG A 159 -1.59 -14.19 8.89
CA ARG A 159 -1.63 -13.90 7.44
C ARG A 159 -2.20 -15.10 6.67
N HIS A 160 -1.76 -16.31 7.02
CA HIS A 160 -2.27 -17.54 6.41
C HIS A 160 -3.78 -17.69 6.62
N ARG A 161 -4.27 -17.57 7.87
CA ARG A 161 -5.71 -17.65 8.17
C ARG A 161 -6.52 -16.58 7.44
N ARG A 162 -6.02 -15.34 7.37
CA ARG A 162 -6.68 -14.24 6.63
C ARG A 162 -6.80 -14.56 5.14
N ARG A 163 -5.70 -15.02 4.51
CA ARG A 163 -5.68 -15.41 3.09
C ARG A 163 -6.59 -16.61 2.82
N PHE A 164 -6.54 -17.62 3.68
CA PHE A 164 -7.39 -18.81 3.58
C PHE A 164 -8.87 -18.45 3.66
N ALA A 165 -9.27 -17.63 4.64
CA ALA A 165 -10.64 -17.17 4.76
C ALA A 165 -11.08 -16.32 3.54
N ALA A 166 -10.21 -15.45 3.02
CA ALA A 166 -10.52 -14.69 1.80
C ALA A 166 -10.70 -15.60 0.58
N TRP A 167 -9.85 -16.62 0.44
CA TRP A 167 -9.97 -17.62 -0.61
C TRP A 167 -11.26 -18.43 -0.51
N ILE A 168 -11.61 -18.91 0.69
CA ILE A 168 -12.90 -19.61 0.93
C ILE A 168 -14.06 -18.70 0.55
N ARG A 169 -14.08 -17.44 0.98
CA ARG A 169 -15.16 -16.50 0.64
C ARG A 169 -15.35 -16.36 -0.86
N LYS A 170 -14.26 -16.21 -1.63
CA LYS A 170 -14.32 -16.14 -3.10
C LYS A 170 -14.91 -17.41 -3.71
N LYS A 171 -14.53 -18.58 -3.21
CA LYS A 171 -15.06 -19.86 -3.68
C LYS A 171 -16.55 -20.04 -3.34
N VAL A 172 -16.96 -19.66 -2.14
CA VAL A 172 -18.37 -19.69 -1.72
C VAL A 172 -19.20 -18.69 -2.53
N GLN A 173 -18.68 -17.49 -2.79
CA GLN A 173 -19.31 -16.49 -3.65
C GLN A 173 -19.54 -17.05 -5.06
N LEU A 174 -18.52 -17.69 -5.66
CA LEU A 174 -18.65 -18.33 -6.96
C LEU A 174 -19.74 -19.41 -6.99
N VAL A 175 -19.76 -20.29 -5.98
CA VAL A 175 -20.80 -21.34 -5.88
C VAL A 175 -22.19 -20.73 -5.73
N SER A 176 -22.32 -19.68 -4.92
CA SER A 176 -23.57 -18.94 -4.76
C SER A 176 -24.03 -18.30 -6.08
N GLU A 177 -23.10 -17.74 -6.85
CA GLU A 177 -23.39 -17.17 -8.17
C GLU A 177 -23.83 -18.22 -9.19
N ILE A 178 -23.17 -19.39 -9.24
CA ILE A 178 -23.56 -20.51 -10.10
C ILE A 178 -24.97 -20.97 -9.72
N ARG A 179 -25.21 -21.22 -8.43
CA ARG A 179 -26.53 -21.63 -7.92
C ARG A 179 -27.63 -20.62 -8.25
N ARG A 180 -27.33 -19.32 -8.23
CA ARG A 180 -28.28 -18.25 -8.59
C ARG A 180 -28.61 -18.26 -10.07
N ARG A 181 -27.68 -18.70 -10.94
CA ARG A 181 -27.88 -18.74 -12.40
C ARG A 181 -28.69 -19.96 -12.85
N GLY A 182 -28.60 -21.08 -12.14
CA GLY A 182 -29.25 -22.36 -12.49
C GLY A 182 -28.22 -23.47 -12.60
#